data_AF-A0A4Y7SRN6-F1
#
_entry.id   AF-A0A4Y7SRN6-F1
#
_cell.length_a   1.000
_cell.length_b   1.000
_cell.length_c   1.000
_cell.angle_alpha   90.00
_cell.angle_beta   90.00
_cell.angle_gamma   90.00
#
_symmetry.space_group_name_H-M   'P 1'
#
loop_
_entity.id
_entity.type
_entity.pdbx_description
1 polymer ?
#
loop_
_entity_poly.entity_id
_entity_poly.type
_entity_poly.pdbx_seq_one_letter_code
_entity_poly.pdbx_strand_id
1 'polypeptide(L)'
;QAMADEVYSKLPPRTQERIDDAFRALFEQSRGLAHSGGFVRDSESNNPQTQIPLDLVPSALGRLNLPDDDDAVFTVFRNAASGWKGGSYSEDVAMGGEGEYELGVSLEDWRSVCAVLLEDDDEGDGFVREDDDNSGEDVYRGEDESADGEGSDDDFIPGPRTRRTRGSTRNISPDSTATPPRGRAKPRAKDTDVTKLTAKQKQAAFDTFALFFPDVKEEELKGERIMIKDVQRVAGLLKEKIKAEEVIDMLEMFSTSLDKSMSYDDFVRMLAVTGMI
;
A
#
# COMPACT_ATOMS: atom_id res chain seq x y z
N GLN A 1 8.12 24.27 -13.31
CA GLN A 1 7.63 23.59 -14.52
C GLN A 1 8.63 22.55 -15.01
N ALA A 2 9.87 22.91 -15.37
CA ALA A 2 10.88 21.92 -15.79
C ALA A 2 11.11 20.75 -14.82
N MET A 3 11.12 21.00 -13.50
CA MET A 3 11.30 19.93 -12.52
C MET A 3 10.08 18.99 -12.41
N ALA A 4 8.87 19.48 -12.66
CA ALA A 4 7.66 18.67 -12.45
C ALA A 4 7.39 17.72 -13.62
N ASP A 5 7.66 18.19 -14.84
CA ASP A 5 7.69 17.31 -16.03
C ASP A 5 8.79 16.25 -15.92
N GLU A 6 9.92 16.60 -15.29
CA GLU A 6 11.00 15.66 -15.06
C GLU A 6 10.58 14.52 -14.12
N VAL A 7 9.88 14.81 -13.02
CA VAL A 7 9.38 13.78 -12.09
C VAL A 7 8.37 12.86 -12.79
N TYR A 8 7.40 13.41 -13.52
CA TYR A 8 6.44 12.58 -14.27
C TYR A 8 7.13 11.66 -15.27
N SER A 9 8.16 12.15 -15.98
CA SER A 9 8.91 11.35 -16.96
C SER A 9 9.72 10.20 -16.36
N LYS A 10 10.05 10.27 -15.07
CA LYS A 10 10.78 9.22 -14.34
C LYS A 10 9.90 8.06 -13.90
N LEU A 11 8.58 8.26 -13.83
CA LEU A 11 7.65 7.21 -13.41
C LEU A 11 7.61 6.05 -14.43
N PRO A 12 7.25 4.83 -13.99
CA PRO A 12 6.99 3.73 -14.91
C PRO A 12 5.92 4.10 -15.96
N PRO A 13 6.06 3.66 -17.24
CA PRO A 13 5.10 3.99 -18.30
C PRO A 13 3.65 3.61 -17.96
N ARG A 14 3.46 2.51 -17.23
CA ARG A 14 2.13 2.08 -16.75
C ARG A 14 1.51 3.08 -15.78
N THR A 15 2.31 3.67 -14.90
CA THR A 15 1.85 4.68 -13.94
C THR A 15 1.52 5.98 -14.67
N GLN A 16 2.36 6.39 -15.63
CA GLN A 16 2.10 7.53 -16.50
C GLN A 16 0.78 7.39 -17.28
N GLU A 17 0.53 6.22 -17.87
CA GLU A 17 -0.71 5.90 -18.60
C GLU A 17 -1.92 5.92 -17.67
N ARG A 18 -1.81 5.37 -16.46
CA ARG A 18 -2.89 5.43 -15.45
C ARG A 18 -3.25 6.87 -15.06
N ILE A 19 -2.25 7.74 -14.87
CA ILE A 19 -2.45 9.17 -14.58
C ILE A 19 -3.21 9.86 -15.72
N ASP A 20 -2.81 9.60 -16.96
CA ASP A 20 -3.44 10.17 -18.15
C ASP A 20 -4.87 9.65 -18.38
N ASP A 21 -5.09 8.35 -18.19
CA ASP A 21 -6.38 7.71 -18.33
C ASP A 21 -7.37 8.21 -17.27
N ALA A 22 -6.91 8.39 -16.03
CA ALA A 22 -7.71 9.00 -14.97
C ALA A 22 -8.18 10.42 -15.34
N PHE A 23 -7.29 11.22 -15.95
CA PHE A 23 -7.61 12.55 -16.46
C PHE A 23 -8.65 12.50 -17.58
N ARG A 24 -8.43 11.65 -18.60
CA ARG A 24 -9.30 11.55 -19.78
C ARG A 24 -10.69 11.04 -19.45
N ALA A 25 -10.79 10.08 -18.54
CA ALA A 25 -12.06 9.46 -18.20
C ALA A 25 -13.09 10.43 -17.59
N LEU A 26 -12.64 11.55 -16.99
CA LEU A 26 -13.54 12.59 -16.50
C LEU A 26 -14.27 13.33 -17.64
N PHE A 27 -13.62 13.52 -18.79
CA PHE A 27 -14.24 14.18 -19.94
C PHE A 27 -15.25 13.27 -20.65
N GLU A 28 -15.04 11.96 -20.59
CA GLU A 28 -16.05 11.01 -21.06
C GLU A 28 -17.27 11.01 -20.16
N GLN A 29 -17.08 11.14 -18.85
CA GLN A 29 -18.16 11.20 -17.88
C GLN A 29 -19.02 12.47 -18.03
N SER A 30 -18.39 13.63 -18.29
CA SER A 30 -19.12 14.87 -18.55
C SER A 30 -19.86 14.86 -19.90
N ARG A 31 -19.29 14.21 -20.93
CA ARG A 31 -19.94 14.02 -22.24
C ARG A 31 -21.11 13.03 -22.20
N GLY A 32 -21.06 12.03 -21.32
CA GLY A 32 -22.12 11.04 -21.14
C GLY A 32 -23.41 11.64 -20.55
N LEU A 33 -23.29 12.65 -19.70
CA LEU A 33 -24.44 13.34 -19.07
C LEU A 33 -25.12 14.37 -20.00
N ALA A 34 -24.42 14.85 -21.03
CA ALA A 34 -24.95 15.87 -21.96
C ALA A 34 -25.68 15.29 -23.20
N HIS A 35 -25.85 13.97 -23.31
CA HIS A 35 -26.49 13.33 -24.48
C HIS A 35 -28.02 13.46 -24.58
N SER A 36 -28.62 14.39 -23.83
CA SER A 36 -30.05 14.73 -23.94
C SER A 36 -30.25 16.22 -24.24
N GLY A 37 -29.81 16.65 -25.42
CA GLY A 37 -30.47 17.69 -26.21
C GLY A 37 -30.22 19.16 -25.85
N GLY A 38 -29.58 19.88 -26.79
CA GLY A 38 -29.96 21.26 -27.09
C GLY A 38 -28.84 22.31 -26.99
N PHE A 39 -28.54 22.93 -28.14
CA PHE A 39 -27.74 24.14 -28.34
C PHE A 39 -26.22 24.05 -28.14
N VAL A 40 -25.54 23.58 -29.21
CA VAL A 40 -24.13 23.92 -29.46
C VAL A 40 -24.08 25.40 -29.81
N ARG A 41 -23.51 26.20 -28.92
CA ARG A 41 -23.08 27.56 -29.26
C ARG A 41 -21.74 27.40 -29.97
N ASP A 42 -21.71 27.66 -31.28
CA ASP A 42 -20.48 27.69 -32.08
C ASP A 42 -19.57 28.83 -31.58
N SER A 43 -18.86 28.59 -30.49
CA SER A 43 -17.74 29.39 -30.04
C SER A 43 -16.49 28.66 -30.52
N GLU A 44 -15.90 29.12 -31.62
CA GLU A 44 -14.73 28.57 -32.34
C GLU A 44 -13.40 28.57 -31.54
N SER A 45 -13.46 28.38 -30.22
CA SER A 45 -12.27 28.15 -29.39
C SER A 45 -11.97 26.66 -29.36
N ASN A 46 -11.42 26.15 -30.46
CA ASN A 46 -11.13 24.74 -30.71
C ASN A 46 -9.98 24.17 -29.84
N ASN A 47 -9.78 24.70 -28.62
CA ASN A 47 -8.88 24.08 -27.67
C ASN A 47 -9.59 22.88 -27.06
N PRO A 48 -9.06 21.64 -27.22
CA PRO A 48 -9.56 20.51 -26.45
C PRO A 48 -9.56 20.93 -24.99
N GLN A 49 -10.64 20.65 -24.27
CA GLN A 49 -10.82 21.06 -22.88
C GLN A 49 -9.67 20.47 -22.05
N THR A 50 -8.59 21.22 -21.85
CA THR A 50 -7.32 20.75 -21.26
C THR A 50 -7.31 20.87 -19.74
N GLN A 51 -8.46 21.20 -19.15
CA GLN A 51 -8.59 21.51 -17.73
C GLN A 51 -9.74 20.70 -17.11
N ILE A 52 -9.46 20.10 -15.96
CA ILE A 52 -10.43 19.42 -15.11
C ILE A 52 -11.03 20.43 -14.13
N PRO A 53 -12.36 20.58 -14.07
CA PRO A 53 -13.03 21.32 -12.99
C PRO A 53 -12.68 20.73 -11.61
N LEU A 54 -12.43 21.59 -10.61
CA LEU A 54 -12.03 21.15 -9.26
C LEU A 54 -12.99 20.11 -8.62
N ASP A 55 -14.28 20.18 -8.95
CA ASP A 55 -15.30 19.27 -8.42
C ASP A 55 -15.13 17.81 -8.91
N LEU A 56 -14.42 17.60 -10.02
CA LEU A 56 -14.17 16.28 -10.61
C LEU A 56 -12.84 15.67 -10.17
N VAL A 57 -11.97 16.44 -9.50
CA VAL A 57 -10.70 15.96 -8.95
C VAL A 57 -10.85 14.74 -8.02
N PRO A 58 -11.80 14.68 -7.06
CA PRO A 58 -11.93 13.51 -6.17
C PRO A 58 -12.21 12.23 -6.96
N SER A 59 -13.05 12.33 -8.00
CA SER A 59 -13.39 11.20 -8.86
C SER A 59 -12.19 10.69 -9.66
N ALA A 60 -11.28 11.57 -10.09
CA ALA A 60 -10.04 11.15 -10.74
C ALA A 60 -9.04 10.55 -9.75
N LEU A 61 -8.93 11.07 -8.53
CA LEU A 61 -8.08 10.50 -7.48
C LEU A 61 -8.51 9.06 -7.14
N GLY A 62 -9.81 8.80 -7.03
CA GLY A 62 -10.33 7.45 -6.81
C GLY A 62 -9.95 6.45 -7.91
N ARG A 63 -9.75 6.91 -9.16
CA ARG A 63 -9.27 6.05 -10.26
C ARG A 63 -7.78 5.69 -10.12
N LEU A 64 -7.01 6.55 -9.48
CA LEU A 64 -5.61 6.30 -9.15
C LEU A 64 -5.42 5.45 -7.90
N ASN A 65 -6.52 5.11 -7.20
CA ASN A 65 -6.53 4.53 -5.86
C ASN A 65 -5.96 5.46 -4.79
N LEU A 66 -5.96 6.76 -5.04
CA LEU A 66 -5.62 7.75 -4.03
C LEU A 66 -6.88 8.11 -3.22
N PRO A 67 -6.73 8.51 -1.94
CA PRO A 67 -7.84 8.99 -1.13
C PRO A 67 -8.54 10.18 -1.81
N ASP A 68 -9.84 10.07 -2.01
CA ASP A 68 -10.66 11.11 -2.64
C ASP A 68 -11.12 12.20 -1.66
N ASP A 69 -10.96 11.98 -0.35
CA ASP A 69 -11.35 12.86 0.75
C ASP A 69 -10.17 13.53 1.48
N ASP A 70 -8.95 13.45 0.94
CA ASP A 70 -7.79 14.11 1.55
C ASP A 70 -7.75 15.63 1.26
N ASP A 71 -8.15 16.42 2.26
CA ASP A 71 -8.14 17.89 2.23
C ASP A 71 -6.76 18.49 1.89
N ALA A 72 -5.66 17.84 2.31
CA ALA A 72 -4.31 18.33 2.04
C ALA A 72 -3.97 18.19 0.55
N VAL A 73 -4.28 17.03 -0.03
CA VAL A 73 -4.15 16.79 -1.48
C VAL A 73 -5.03 17.77 -2.26
N PHE A 74 -6.27 17.97 -1.82
CA PHE A 74 -7.19 18.92 -2.44
C PHE A 74 -6.70 20.36 -2.42
N THR A 75 -6.04 20.77 -1.34
CA THR A 75 -5.42 22.09 -1.22
C THR A 75 -4.30 22.28 -2.24
N VAL A 76 -3.50 21.24 -2.50
CA VAL A 76 -2.45 21.28 -3.54
C VAL A 76 -3.05 21.45 -4.93
N PHE A 77 -4.12 20.71 -5.25
CA PHE A 77 -4.84 20.87 -6.52
C PHE A 77 -5.48 22.25 -6.68
N ARG A 78 -6.05 22.81 -5.60
CA ARG A 78 -6.60 24.17 -5.61
C ARG A 78 -5.50 25.20 -5.89
N ASN A 79 -4.34 25.05 -5.25
CA ASN A 79 -3.19 25.91 -5.50
C ASN A 79 -2.69 25.77 -6.95
N ALA A 80 -2.67 24.55 -7.47
CA ALA A 80 -2.30 24.26 -8.86
C ALA A 80 -3.29 24.90 -9.86
N ALA A 81 -4.59 24.77 -9.62
CA ALA A 81 -5.64 25.40 -10.42
C ALA A 81 -5.58 26.95 -10.38
N SER A 82 -5.24 27.53 -9.23
CA SER A 82 -5.00 28.99 -9.14
C SER A 82 -3.73 29.45 -9.85
N GLY A 83 -2.93 28.50 -10.35
CA GLY A 83 -1.67 28.72 -11.02
C GLY A 83 -0.51 28.89 -10.04
N TRP A 84 0.47 27.99 -10.10
CA TRP A 84 1.77 28.20 -9.44
C TRP A 84 2.62 29.29 -10.11
N LYS A 85 2.12 29.85 -11.22
CA LYS A 85 2.74 30.94 -11.99
C LYS A 85 2.61 32.26 -11.24
N GLY A 86 3.19 32.34 -10.04
CA GLY A 86 3.49 33.62 -9.41
C GLY A 86 4.44 34.40 -10.32
N GLY A 87 3.92 35.39 -11.04
CA GLY A 87 4.73 36.51 -11.53
C GLY A 87 4.95 36.64 -13.04
N SER A 88 4.35 35.81 -13.90
CA SER A 88 4.21 36.17 -15.32
C SER A 88 2.82 36.77 -15.54
N TYR A 89 2.58 37.92 -14.92
CA TYR A 89 1.47 38.78 -15.29
C TYR A 89 1.72 39.21 -16.75
N SER A 90 1.08 38.52 -17.70
CA SER A 90 0.65 39.22 -18.90
C SER A 90 -0.41 40.20 -18.42
N GLU A 91 0.03 41.42 -18.11
CA GLU A 91 -0.74 42.56 -17.59
C GLU A 91 -1.83 43.05 -18.57
N ASP A 92 -2.14 42.27 -19.61
CA ASP A 92 -2.91 42.67 -20.79
C ASP A 92 -4.36 42.16 -20.82
N VAL A 93 -4.84 41.49 -19.76
CA VAL A 93 -6.22 40.95 -19.69
C VAL A 93 -7.04 41.53 -18.52
N ALA A 94 -6.58 42.62 -17.90
CA ALA A 94 -7.28 43.29 -16.80
C ALA A 94 -8.45 44.21 -17.24
N MET A 95 -9.12 43.91 -18.36
CA MET A 95 -10.25 44.69 -18.85
C MET A 95 -11.45 43.78 -19.22
N GLY A 96 -12.27 43.49 -18.21
CA GLY A 96 -13.72 43.63 -18.38
C GLY A 96 -14.54 42.42 -18.82
N GLY A 97 -14.33 41.24 -18.23
CA GLY A 97 -15.28 40.13 -18.34
C GLY A 97 -15.55 39.49 -16.99
N GLU A 98 -16.70 39.78 -16.38
CA GLU A 98 -17.30 39.06 -15.23
C GLU A 98 -17.72 37.62 -15.62
N GLY A 99 -16.91 36.94 -16.41
CA GLY A 99 -17.02 35.50 -16.58
C GLY A 99 -16.41 34.86 -15.36
N GLU A 100 -17.23 34.22 -14.55
CA GLU A 100 -16.80 33.29 -13.51
C GLU A 100 -16.07 32.13 -14.21
N TYR A 101 -14.79 32.31 -14.53
CA TYR A 101 -13.97 31.24 -15.10
C TYR A 101 -13.86 30.18 -14.02
N GLU A 102 -14.53 29.03 -14.20
CA GLU A 102 -14.41 27.89 -13.30
C GLU A 102 -12.92 27.53 -13.15
N LEU A 103 -12.42 27.60 -11.92
CA LEU A 103 -11.05 27.22 -11.59
C LEU A 103 -10.86 25.73 -11.96
N GLY A 104 -9.94 25.48 -12.89
CA GLY A 104 -9.65 24.13 -13.39
C GLY A 104 -8.17 23.78 -13.28
N VAL A 105 -7.88 22.49 -13.07
CA VAL A 105 -6.52 21.93 -13.03
C VAL A 105 -6.11 21.54 -14.44
N SER A 106 -4.98 22.05 -14.93
CA SER A 106 -4.46 21.68 -16.26
C SER A 106 -3.92 20.24 -16.27
N LEU A 107 -3.83 19.60 -17.44
CA LEU A 107 -3.21 18.27 -17.57
C LEU A 107 -1.77 18.24 -17.04
N GLU A 108 -1.01 19.30 -17.25
CA GLU A 108 0.37 19.43 -16.78
C GLU A 108 0.44 19.47 -15.25
N ASP A 109 -0.43 20.27 -14.63
CA ASP A 109 -0.53 20.36 -13.18
C ASP A 109 -1.04 19.06 -12.56
N TRP A 110 -2.00 18.39 -13.22
CA TRP A 110 -2.49 17.07 -12.81
C TRP A 110 -1.37 16.03 -12.79
N ARG A 111 -0.63 15.91 -13.90
CA ARG A 111 0.53 15.00 -14.00
C ARG A 111 1.57 15.30 -12.94
N SER A 112 1.86 16.58 -12.73
CA SER A 112 2.86 17.04 -11.75
C SER A 112 2.48 16.64 -10.33
N VAL A 113 1.24 16.90 -9.90
CA VAL A 113 0.79 16.58 -8.54
C VAL A 113 0.69 15.08 -8.34
N CYS A 114 0.06 14.36 -9.28
CA CYS A 114 -0.06 12.90 -9.19
C CYS A 114 1.29 12.20 -9.23
N ALA A 115 2.27 12.75 -9.95
CA ALA A 115 3.59 12.14 -10.00
C ALA A 115 4.29 12.17 -8.65
N VAL A 116 4.23 13.29 -7.94
CA VAL A 116 4.79 13.41 -6.58
C VAL A 116 4.06 12.49 -5.61
N LEU A 117 2.73 12.39 -5.69
CA LEU A 117 1.96 11.52 -4.79
C LEU A 117 2.24 10.03 -5.00
N LEU A 118 2.51 9.63 -6.24
CA LEU A 118 2.74 8.22 -6.60
C LEU A 118 4.23 7.81 -6.58
N GLU A 119 5.16 8.77 -6.52
CA GLU A 119 6.59 8.50 -6.35
C GLU A 119 6.87 7.80 -5.01
N ASP A 120 6.12 8.16 -3.96
CA ASP A 120 6.25 7.57 -2.61
C ASP A 120 5.59 6.17 -2.49
N ASP A 121 4.62 5.83 -3.34
CA ASP A 121 3.90 4.54 -3.30
C ASP A 121 4.70 3.39 -3.95
N ASP A 122 5.57 3.69 -4.93
CA ASP A 122 6.31 2.67 -5.70
C ASP A 122 7.58 2.16 -4.96
N GLU A 123 8.13 2.91 -3.99
CA GLU A 123 9.30 2.46 -3.23
C GLU A 123 9.00 1.35 -2.20
N GLY A 124 7.71 1.04 -1.94
CA GLY A 124 7.28 0.02 -0.99
C GLY A 124 7.13 -1.39 -1.58
N ASP A 125 6.97 -1.52 -2.90
CA ASP A 125 6.91 -2.81 -3.61
C ASP A 125 8.32 -3.25 -4.02
N GLY A 126 9.11 -3.60 -3.02
CA GLY A 126 10.34 -4.36 -3.20
C GLY A 126 10.11 -5.81 -3.63
N PHE A 127 9.16 -6.10 -4.53
CA PHE A 127 9.29 -7.27 -5.39
C PHE A 127 10.54 -7.06 -6.24
N VAL A 128 11.65 -7.56 -5.72
CA VAL A 128 12.79 -7.99 -6.52
C VAL A 128 12.19 -8.87 -7.62
N ARG A 129 11.99 -8.30 -8.81
CA ARG A 129 12.06 -9.07 -10.03
C ARG A 129 13.45 -9.68 -9.97
N GLU A 130 13.54 -10.93 -9.51
CA GLU A 130 14.56 -11.82 -10.03
C GLU A 130 14.37 -11.77 -11.54
N ASP A 131 15.14 -10.90 -12.19
CA ASP A 131 15.48 -11.08 -13.59
C ASP A 131 16.04 -12.49 -13.66
N ASP A 132 15.15 -13.39 -14.08
CA ASP A 132 15.41 -14.71 -14.60
C ASP A 132 16.27 -14.52 -15.86
N ASP A 133 17.54 -14.16 -15.63
CA ASP A 133 18.61 -14.20 -16.61
C ASP A 133 19.01 -15.67 -16.77
N ASN A 134 18.03 -16.48 -17.19
CA ASN A 134 18.20 -17.81 -17.73
C ASN A 134 18.76 -17.67 -19.15
N SER A 135 20.03 -17.26 -19.22
CA SER A 135 20.83 -17.34 -20.43
C SER A 135 21.99 -18.31 -20.22
N GLY A 136 21.66 -19.58 -20.41
CA GLY A 136 22.51 -20.46 -21.22
C GLY A 136 23.64 -21.21 -20.52
N GLU A 137 23.52 -22.53 -20.57
CA GLU A 137 24.60 -23.41 -21.04
C GLU A 137 25.83 -23.52 -20.12
N ASP A 138 25.90 -24.58 -19.30
CA ASP A 138 26.90 -25.60 -19.62
C ASP A 138 26.64 -26.98 -19.00
N VAL A 139 27.00 -27.97 -19.80
CA VAL A 139 26.78 -29.40 -19.67
C VAL A 139 28.02 -30.07 -19.07
N TYR A 140 27.95 -30.69 -17.89
CA TYR A 140 28.82 -31.83 -17.51
C TYR A 140 28.07 -32.67 -16.45
N ARG A 141 27.51 -33.86 -16.78
CA ARG A 141 28.20 -35.18 -16.85
C ARG A 141 29.00 -35.41 -15.56
N GLY A 142 28.53 -36.14 -14.55
CA GLY A 142 27.97 -37.49 -14.56
C GLY A 142 29.07 -38.46 -14.11
N GLU A 143 29.09 -38.80 -12.81
CA GLU A 143 29.83 -39.89 -12.13
C GLU A 143 29.31 -39.87 -10.68
N ASP A 144 28.38 -40.78 -10.30
CA ASP A 144 28.66 -42.05 -9.61
C ASP A 144 29.70 -41.91 -8.50
N GLU A 145 29.26 -41.83 -7.25
CA GLU A 145 29.89 -42.58 -6.15
C GLU A 145 28.84 -42.96 -5.09
N SER A 146 28.82 -44.27 -4.82
CA SER A 146 28.06 -44.96 -3.78
C SER A 146 28.57 -44.63 -2.38
N ALA A 147 27.68 -44.55 -1.39
CA ALA A 147 28.02 -44.87 -0.01
C ALA A 147 26.75 -45.16 0.82
N ASP A 148 26.46 -46.46 0.94
CA ASP A 148 25.65 -47.02 2.02
C ASP A 148 26.24 -46.60 3.38
N GLY A 149 25.40 -46.00 4.22
CA GLY A 149 25.72 -45.60 5.58
C GLY A 149 24.60 -45.98 6.53
N GLU A 150 24.49 -47.28 6.82
CA GLU A 150 23.73 -47.81 7.94
C GLU A 150 24.34 -47.35 9.28
N GLY A 151 23.47 -46.96 10.21
CA GLY A 151 23.70 -47.12 11.64
C GLY A 151 24.39 -45.97 12.38
N SER A 152 23.61 -45.20 13.14
CA SER A 152 23.95 -44.99 14.56
C SER A 152 22.71 -44.55 15.34
N ASP A 153 22.13 -45.53 16.04
CA ASP A 153 21.32 -45.36 17.22
C ASP A 153 22.21 -44.71 18.30
N ASP A 154 21.91 -43.48 18.71
CA ASP A 154 22.65 -42.80 19.78
C ASP A 154 21.67 -42.44 20.91
N ASP A 155 21.78 -43.24 21.96
CA ASP A 155 21.05 -43.15 23.22
C ASP A 155 21.21 -41.76 23.86
N PHE A 156 20.12 -41.02 23.94
CA PHE A 156 20.07 -39.74 24.65
C PHE A 156 20.20 -39.96 26.17
N ILE A 157 21.40 -39.78 26.72
CA ILE A 157 21.64 -39.75 28.18
C ILE A 157 21.42 -38.33 28.72
N PRO A 158 20.42 -38.08 29.60
CA PRO A 158 20.24 -36.80 30.24
C PRO A 158 21.28 -36.60 31.36
N GLY A 159 22.39 -35.93 31.04
CA GLY A 159 23.38 -35.50 32.03
C GLY A 159 22.86 -34.32 32.89
N PRO A 160 23.17 -34.28 34.20
CA PRO A 160 22.68 -33.24 35.10
C PRO A 160 23.36 -31.90 34.78
N ARG A 161 22.54 -30.89 34.44
CA ARG A 161 22.97 -29.51 34.19
C ARG A 161 23.63 -28.93 35.46
N THR A 162 24.95 -28.75 35.41
CA THR A 162 25.70 -28.07 36.47
C THR A 162 25.42 -26.57 36.42
N ARG A 163 24.85 -26.06 37.51
CA ARG A 163 24.72 -24.62 37.79
C ARG A 163 26.11 -24.00 37.86
N ARG A 164 26.43 -23.09 36.93
CA ARG A 164 27.54 -22.14 37.08
C ARG A 164 27.01 -20.81 37.61
N THR A 165 27.02 -20.70 38.93
CA THR A 165 27.00 -19.45 39.69
C THR A 165 28.44 -19.02 39.99
N ARG A 166 28.82 -17.82 39.51
CA ARG A 166 29.85 -16.90 40.06
C ARG A 166 29.93 -15.74 39.05
N GLY A 167 29.73 -14.48 39.36
CA GLY A 167 29.88 -13.77 40.63
C GLY A 167 30.74 -12.55 40.31
N SER A 168 30.14 -11.36 40.30
CA SER A 168 30.90 -10.11 40.29
C SER A 168 30.19 -9.10 41.19
N THR A 169 30.72 -9.03 42.40
CA THR A 169 30.42 -8.04 43.43
C THR A 169 31.01 -6.70 43.03
N ARG A 170 30.18 -5.66 42.89
CA ARG A 170 30.57 -4.27 43.14
C ARG A 170 29.52 -3.60 44.01
N ASN A 171 29.93 -3.32 45.24
CA ASN A 171 29.29 -2.41 46.18
C ASN A 171 29.31 -1.00 45.59
N ILE A 172 28.15 -0.40 45.38
CA ILE A 172 27.97 1.06 45.29
C ILE A 172 26.74 1.41 46.13
N SER A 173 26.90 2.48 46.89
CA SER A 173 26.17 2.96 48.07
C SER A 173 24.64 3.11 47.96
N PRO A 174 23.91 3.16 49.09
CA PRO A 174 22.49 3.41 49.14
C PRO A 174 22.22 4.92 49.29
N ASP A 175 21.71 5.57 48.25
CA ASP A 175 20.91 6.79 48.43
C ASP A 175 20.12 7.10 47.16
N SER A 176 18.97 7.76 47.34
CA SER A 176 17.96 8.18 46.36
C SER A 176 16.89 7.14 45.98
N THR A 177 15.74 7.36 46.62
CA THR A 177 14.39 7.05 46.15
C THR A 177 14.22 7.41 44.67
N ALA A 178 14.25 6.41 43.80
CA ALA A 178 13.83 6.54 42.41
C ALA A 178 12.95 5.34 42.05
N THR A 179 11.66 5.62 41.91
CA THR A 179 10.63 4.76 41.34
C THR A 179 11.13 4.05 40.07
N PRO A 180 10.85 2.74 39.89
CA PRO A 180 11.28 2.02 38.69
C PRO A 180 10.61 2.63 37.45
N PRO A 181 11.36 2.89 36.36
CA PRO A 181 10.74 3.26 35.10
C PRO A 181 9.94 2.04 34.61
N ARG A 182 8.65 2.30 34.42
CA ARG A 182 7.66 1.39 33.84
C ARG A 182 8.23 0.68 32.62
N GLY A 183 7.83 -0.59 32.50
CA GLY A 183 8.20 -1.48 31.42
C GLY A 183 8.15 -0.80 30.07
N ARG A 184 9.13 -1.18 29.24
CA ARG A 184 9.22 -0.91 27.81
C ARG A 184 7.91 -1.34 27.18
N ALA A 185 6.97 -0.43 27.08
CA ALA A 185 5.72 -0.65 26.39
C ALA A 185 6.11 -1.00 24.96
N LYS A 186 5.78 -2.22 24.53
CA LYS A 186 5.76 -2.55 23.10
C LYS A 186 5.03 -1.38 22.42
N PRO A 187 5.56 -0.83 21.32
CA PRO A 187 4.85 0.20 20.59
C PRO A 187 3.46 -0.39 20.30
N ARG A 188 2.44 0.11 21.01
CA ARG A 188 1.07 -0.17 20.65
C ARG A 188 0.99 0.39 19.25
N ALA A 189 0.80 -0.51 18.27
CA ALA A 189 0.47 -0.12 16.91
C ALA A 189 -0.50 1.05 17.04
N LYS A 190 -0.11 2.21 16.53
CA LYS A 190 -1.00 3.36 16.37
C LYS A 190 -2.31 2.75 15.89
N ASP A 191 -3.40 2.96 16.64
CA ASP A 191 -4.72 2.46 16.23
C ASP A 191 -4.99 3.02 14.83
N THR A 192 -4.59 2.26 13.82
CA THR A 192 -4.89 2.50 12.43
C THR A 192 -6.37 2.27 12.37
N ASP A 193 -7.09 3.38 12.35
CA ASP A 193 -8.53 3.42 12.41
C ASP A 193 -9.05 2.68 11.17
N VAL A 194 -9.42 1.41 11.35
CA VAL A 194 -9.98 0.53 10.30
C VAL A 194 -11.19 1.19 9.61
N THR A 195 -11.79 2.16 10.30
CA THR A 195 -12.87 3.02 9.84
C THR A 195 -12.51 3.87 8.61
N LYS A 196 -11.24 4.22 8.40
CA LYS A 196 -10.77 5.09 7.31
C LYS A 196 -10.51 4.38 5.98
N LEU A 197 -10.71 3.06 5.90
CA LEU A 197 -10.48 2.34 4.64
C LEU A 197 -11.60 2.64 3.62
N THR A 198 -11.18 2.93 2.39
CA THR A 198 -12.07 3.15 1.25
C THR A 198 -12.90 1.89 0.97
N ALA A 199 -14.06 2.05 0.31
CA ALA A 199 -14.90 0.91 -0.06
C ALA A 199 -14.15 -0.13 -0.92
N LYS A 200 -13.23 0.35 -1.76
CA LYS A 200 -12.40 -0.50 -2.62
C LYS A 200 -11.37 -1.30 -1.83
N GLN A 201 -10.67 -0.67 -0.88
CA GLN A 201 -9.73 -1.35 0.02
C GLN A 201 -10.43 -2.42 0.86
N LYS A 202 -11.63 -2.11 1.37
CA LYS A 202 -12.46 -3.09 2.09
C LYS A 202 -12.84 -4.28 1.21
N GLN A 203 -13.19 -4.04 -0.05
CA GLN A 203 -13.49 -5.13 -0.98
C GLN A 203 -12.24 -5.96 -1.29
N ALA A 204 -11.10 -5.32 -1.57
CA ALA A 204 -9.84 -6.02 -1.82
C ALA A 204 -9.39 -6.87 -0.62
N ALA A 205 -9.54 -6.35 0.60
CA ALA A 205 -9.27 -7.08 1.83
C ALA A 205 -10.22 -8.28 1.98
N PHE A 206 -11.50 -8.12 1.66
CA PHE A 206 -12.49 -9.20 1.67
C PHE A 206 -12.16 -10.30 0.66
N ASP A 207 -11.85 -9.93 -0.58
CA ASP A 207 -11.48 -10.86 -1.64
C ASP A 207 -10.21 -11.64 -1.26
N THR A 208 -9.23 -10.96 -0.65
CA THR A 208 -7.99 -11.60 -0.18
C THR A 208 -8.25 -12.53 1.01
N PHE A 209 -9.13 -12.14 1.93
CA PHE A 209 -9.54 -12.97 3.07
C PHE A 209 -10.24 -14.25 2.59
N ALA A 210 -11.05 -14.17 1.52
CA ALA A 210 -11.73 -15.31 0.92
C ALA A 210 -10.76 -16.40 0.41
N LEU A 211 -9.53 -16.04 0.01
CA LEU A 211 -8.52 -17.00 -0.45
C LEU A 211 -8.10 -18.00 0.64
N PHE A 212 -8.28 -17.64 1.92
CA PHE A 212 -8.02 -18.54 3.04
C PHE A 212 -9.11 -19.60 3.24
N PHE A 213 -10.28 -19.48 2.58
CA PHE A 213 -11.44 -20.34 2.80
C PHE A 213 -12.10 -20.78 1.48
N PRO A 214 -11.43 -21.61 0.66
CA PRO A 214 -11.94 -22.00 -0.66
C PRO A 214 -13.27 -22.78 -0.61
N ASP A 215 -13.58 -23.40 0.53
CA ASP A 215 -14.78 -24.21 0.72
C ASP A 215 -15.95 -23.45 1.36
N VAL A 216 -15.74 -22.19 1.76
CA VAL A 216 -16.73 -21.36 2.47
C VAL A 216 -17.36 -20.36 1.51
N LYS A 217 -18.68 -20.16 1.63
CA LYS A 217 -19.39 -19.16 0.82
C LYS A 217 -19.15 -17.75 1.35
N GLU A 218 -19.21 -16.76 0.47
CA GLU A 218 -18.96 -15.35 0.82
C GLU A 218 -19.85 -14.80 1.95
N GLU A 219 -21.07 -15.31 2.07
CA GLU A 219 -22.02 -14.93 3.12
C GLU A 219 -21.58 -15.36 4.52
N GLU A 220 -20.84 -16.46 4.61
CA GLU A 220 -20.38 -17.07 5.87
C GLU A 220 -18.96 -16.60 6.24
N LEU A 221 -18.19 -16.06 5.29
CA LEU A 221 -16.80 -15.60 5.49
C LEU A 221 -16.62 -14.66 6.68
N LYS A 222 -17.57 -13.75 6.95
CA LYS A 222 -17.44 -12.79 8.06
C LYS A 222 -17.43 -13.44 9.44
N GLY A 223 -17.97 -14.66 9.56
CA GLY A 223 -17.95 -15.45 10.80
C GLY A 223 -16.70 -16.31 10.96
N GLU A 224 -15.96 -16.55 9.88
CA GLU A 224 -14.78 -17.38 9.88
C GLU A 224 -13.55 -16.65 10.43
N ARG A 225 -12.58 -17.43 10.90
CA ARG A 225 -11.34 -16.92 11.50
C ARG A 225 -10.17 -17.69 10.92
N ILE A 226 -9.12 -16.97 10.53
CA ILE A 226 -7.90 -17.59 10.00
C ILE A 226 -7.19 -18.27 11.17
N MET A 227 -7.01 -19.58 11.08
CA MET A 227 -6.29 -20.38 12.05
C MET A 227 -4.92 -20.80 11.51
N ILE A 228 -4.09 -21.38 12.39
CA ILE A 228 -2.76 -21.90 12.05
C ILE A 228 -2.82 -22.87 10.86
N LYS A 229 -3.84 -23.75 10.81
CA LYS A 229 -4.04 -24.72 9.72
C LYS A 229 -4.22 -24.03 8.36
N ASP A 230 -4.84 -22.86 8.33
CA ASP A 230 -5.18 -22.16 7.09
C ASP A 230 -3.93 -21.46 6.54
N VAL A 231 -3.14 -20.83 7.42
CA VAL A 231 -1.84 -20.25 7.06
C VAL A 231 -0.87 -21.33 6.56
N GLN A 232 -0.79 -22.46 7.26
CA GLN A 232 0.05 -23.59 6.84
C GLN A 232 -0.37 -24.18 5.49
N ARG A 233 -1.69 -24.27 5.24
CA ARG A 233 -2.23 -24.71 3.95
C ARG A 233 -1.79 -23.78 2.83
N VAL A 234 -1.94 -22.46 3.01
CA VAL A 234 -1.55 -21.46 2.01
C VAL A 234 -0.03 -21.47 1.78
N ALA A 235 0.77 -21.52 2.85
CA ALA A 235 2.23 -21.64 2.73
C ALA A 235 2.65 -22.89 1.95
N GLY A 236 1.98 -24.02 2.19
CA GLY A 236 2.19 -25.26 1.44
C GLY A 236 1.90 -25.14 -0.05
N LEU A 237 0.86 -24.38 -0.44
CA LEU A 237 0.53 -24.09 -1.84
C LEU A 237 1.60 -23.21 -2.51
N LEU A 238 2.15 -22.24 -1.75
CA LEU A 238 3.25 -21.38 -2.20
C LEU A 238 4.63 -22.07 -2.16
N LYS A 239 4.70 -23.32 -1.67
CA LYS A 239 5.93 -24.08 -1.42
C LYS A 239 6.87 -23.40 -0.42
N GLU A 240 6.33 -22.57 0.45
CA GLU A 240 7.06 -21.93 1.54
C GLU A 240 7.00 -22.77 2.82
N LYS A 241 8.12 -22.86 3.52
CA LYS A 241 8.23 -23.61 4.77
C LYS A 241 8.20 -22.67 5.96
N ILE A 242 7.01 -22.39 6.48
CA ILE A 242 6.81 -21.58 7.68
C ILE A 242 6.67 -22.51 8.89
N LYS A 243 7.41 -22.24 9.97
CA LYS A 243 7.31 -23.03 11.20
C LYS A 243 6.02 -22.70 11.95
N ALA A 244 5.46 -23.69 12.66
CA ALA A 244 4.25 -23.47 13.46
C ALA A 244 4.42 -22.36 14.52
N GLU A 245 5.61 -22.24 15.10
CA GLU A 245 5.95 -21.18 16.07
C GLU A 245 5.89 -19.79 15.44
N GLU A 246 6.36 -19.65 14.21
CA GLU A 246 6.35 -18.38 13.47
C GLU A 246 4.92 -17.97 13.08
N VAL A 247 4.09 -18.92 12.64
CA VAL A 247 2.65 -18.66 12.40
C VAL A 247 1.96 -18.21 13.68
N ILE A 248 2.28 -18.84 14.81
CA ILE A 248 1.75 -18.44 16.13
C ILE A 248 2.16 -17.01 16.47
N ASP A 249 3.43 -16.65 16.27
CA ASP A 249 3.94 -15.31 16.55
C ASP A 249 3.30 -14.25 15.65
N MET A 250 3.09 -14.57 14.36
CA MET A 250 2.37 -13.71 13.42
C MET A 250 0.91 -13.49 13.84
N LEU A 251 0.19 -14.57 14.15
CA LEU A 251 -1.19 -14.49 14.60
C LEU A 251 -1.29 -13.74 15.93
N GLU A 252 -0.36 -13.94 16.86
CA GLU A 252 -0.33 -13.23 18.14
C GLU A 252 -0.02 -11.73 18.01
N MET A 253 0.67 -11.32 16.94
CA MET A 253 0.99 -9.91 16.69
C MET A 253 -0.25 -9.08 16.30
N PHE A 254 -1.18 -9.69 15.56
CA PHE A 254 -2.31 -8.98 14.96
C PHE A 254 -3.68 -9.45 15.47
N SER A 255 -3.77 -10.63 16.09
CA SER A 255 -5.01 -11.14 16.68
C SER A 255 -5.39 -10.38 17.94
N THR A 256 -6.67 -10.04 18.05
CA THR A 256 -7.28 -9.58 19.29
C THR A 256 -7.84 -10.71 20.15
N SER A 257 -7.90 -11.94 19.65
CA SER A 257 -8.45 -13.10 20.36
C SER A 257 -7.40 -13.96 21.05
N LEU A 258 -7.83 -14.58 22.16
CA LEU A 258 -6.97 -15.40 23.02
C LEU A 258 -6.64 -16.77 22.43
N ASP A 259 -7.45 -17.25 21.48
CA ASP A 259 -7.29 -18.54 20.81
C ASP A 259 -6.31 -18.49 19.62
N LYS A 260 -5.63 -17.35 19.42
CA LYS A 260 -4.65 -17.13 18.35
C LYS A 260 -5.23 -17.36 16.96
N SER A 261 -6.46 -16.91 16.75
CA SER A 261 -7.13 -16.93 15.45
C SER A 261 -7.43 -15.50 15.01
N MET A 262 -7.22 -15.19 13.73
CA MET A 262 -7.38 -13.84 13.21
C MET A 262 -8.77 -13.67 12.61
N SER A 263 -9.57 -12.75 13.15
CA SER A 263 -10.86 -12.38 12.54
C SER A 263 -10.68 -11.54 11.28
N TYR A 264 -11.75 -11.34 10.51
CA TYR A 264 -11.72 -10.41 9.37
C TYR A 264 -11.24 -9.01 9.77
N ASP A 265 -11.72 -8.46 10.89
CA ASP A 265 -11.31 -7.12 11.35
C ASP A 265 -9.82 -7.07 11.75
N ASP A 266 -9.30 -8.15 12.35
CA ASP A 266 -7.87 -8.27 12.66
C ASP A 266 -7.03 -8.37 11.38
N PHE A 267 -7.52 -9.09 10.37
CA PHE A 267 -6.88 -9.23 9.06
C PHE A 267 -6.83 -7.91 8.29
N VAL A 268 -7.94 -7.18 8.25
CA VAL A 268 -8.00 -5.85 7.62
C VAL A 268 -7.03 -4.89 8.32
N ARG A 269 -6.97 -4.92 9.66
CA ARG A 269 -6.02 -4.10 10.43
C ARG A 269 -4.58 -4.50 10.12
N MET A 270 -4.29 -5.79 10.04
CA MET A 270 -2.98 -6.29 9.64
C MET A 270 -2.59 -5.72 8.27
N LEU A 271 -3.44 -5.87 7.25
CA LEU A 271 -3.18 -5.35 5.91
C LEU A 271 -2.91 -3.84 5.90
N ALA A 272 -3.70 -3.06 6.64
CA ALA A 272 -3.52 -1.62 6.75
C ALA A 272 -2.22 -1.23 7.49
N VAL A 273 -1.85 -1.98 8.54
CA VAL A 273 -0.58 -1.74 9.27
C VAL A 273 0.63 -2.08 8.40
N THR A 274 0.51 -3.09 7.54
CA THR A 274 1.58 -3.51 6.62
C THR A 274 1.60 -2.74 5.31
N GLY A 275 0.64 -1.85 5.04
CA GLY A 275 0.54 -1.11 3.77
C GLY A 275 0.17 -2.00 2.57
N MET A 276 -0.52 -3.12 2.81
CA MET A 276 -0.96 -4.03 1.74
C MET A 276 -2.32 -3.64 1.14
N ILE A 277 -3.00 -2.66 1.75
CA ILE A 277 -4.24 -2.05 1.24
C ILE A 277 -4.22 -0.55 1.52
#